data_AF-A0A3D2XJC6-F1
#
_entry.id   AF-A0A3D2XJC6-F1
#
_cell.length_a   1.000
_cell.length_b   1.000
_cell.length_c   1.000
_cell.angle_alpha   90.00
_cell.angle_beta   90.00
_cell.angle_gamma   90.00
#
_symmetry.space_group_name_H-M   'P 1'
#
loop_
_entity.id
_entity.type
_entity.pdbx_description
1 polymer ?
#
loop_
_entity_poly.entity_id
_entity_poly.type
_entity_poly.pdbx_seq_one_letter_code
_entity_poly.pdbx_strand_id
1 'polypeptide(L)' 'EHPNLKIYTEPLAFQDFLKQQSYTNTALLLMSSGNYGGLNFDSLKTMIM' A
#
# COMPACT_ATOMS: atom_id res chain seq x y z
N GLU A 1 -19.68 -8.67 -1.79
CA GLU A 1 -18.38 -7.98 -1.67
C GLU A 1 -18.63 -6.50 -1.53
N HIS A 2 -17.88 -5.78 -0.69
CA HIS A 2 -18.04 -4.33 -0.59
C HIS A 2 -17.23 -3.68 -1.72
N PRO A 3 -17.81 -2.76 -2.51
CA PRO A 3 -17.16 -2.25 -3.74
C PRO A 3 -15.84 -1.52 -3.48
N ASN A 4 -15.66 -0.99 -2.27
CA ASN A 4 -14.46 -0.27 -1.86
C ASN A 4 -13.49 -1.12 -1.00
N LEU A 5 -13.76 -2.42 -0.84
CA LEU A 5 -12.90 -3.32 -0.08
C LEU A 5 -12.12 -4.22 -1.04
N LYS A 6 -10.80 -4.06 -1.07
CA LYS A 6 -9.89 -4.96 -1.79
C LYS A 6 -9.09 -5.77 -0.78
N ILE A 7 -9.09 -7.09 -0.92
CA ILE A 7 -8.37 -8.01 -0.04
C ILE A 7 -7.20 -8.60 -0.81
N TYR A 8 -6.01 -8.56 -0.21
CA TYR A 8 -4.80 -9.19 -0.72
C TYR A 8 -4.32 -10.22 0.29
N THR A 9 -4.09 -11.46 -0.17
CA THR A 9 -3.47 -12.52 0.65
C THR A 9 -1.97 -12.65 0.38
N GLU A 10 -1.54 -12.24 -0.82
CA GLU A 10 -0.14 -12.25 -1.24
C GLU A 10 0.52 -10.89 -0.96
N PRO A 11 1.61 -10.83 -0.16
CA PRO A 11 2.28 -9.58 0.16
C PRO A 11 2.77 -8.80 -1.07
N LEU A 12 3.30 -9.49 -2.07
CA LEU A 12 3.80 -8.84 -3.29
C LEU A 12 2.67 -8.15 -4.07
N ALA A 13 1.49 -8.76 -4.15
CA ALA A 13 0.34 -8.15 -4.82
C ALA A 13 -0.12 -6.87 -4.11
N PHE A 14 -0.12 -6.86 -2.76
CA PHE A 14 -0.41 -5.66 -1.99
C PHE A 14 0.64 -4.57 -2.22
N GLN A 15 1.93 -4.93 -2.22
CA GLN A 15 3.01 -3.98 -2.47
C GLN A 15 2.94 -3.38 -3.88
N ASP A 16 2.67 -4.19 -4.90
CA ASP A 16 2.53 -3.71 -6.27
C ASP A 16 1.30 -2.82 -6.44
N PHE A 17 0.19 -3.16 -5.78
CA PHE A 17 -0.99 -2.29 -5.74
C PHE A 17 -0.65 -0.90 -5.20
N LEU A 18 0.08 -0.83 -4.07
CA LEU A 18 0.49 0.46 -3.49
C LEU A 18 1.34 1.29 -4.47
N LYS A 19 2.24 0.66 -5.24
CA LYS A 19 3.12 1.36 -6.19
C LYS A 19 2.40 1.87 -7.44
N GLN A 20 1.28 1.24 -7.81
CA GLN A 20 0.51 1.59 -9.01
C GLN A 20 -0.52 2.72 -8.79
N GLN A 21 -0.76 3.12 -7.54
CA GLN A 21 -1.71 4.21 -7.25
C GLN A 21 -1.06 5.59 -7.45
N SER A 22 -1.88 6.58 -7.82
CA SER A 22 -1.51 8.00 -7.71
C SER A 22 -1.97 8.53 -6.36
N TYR A 23 -1.06 9.19 -5.64
CA TYR A 23 -1.34 9.77 -4.32
C TYR A 23 -1.40 11.31 -4.35
N THR A 24 -1.62 11.91 -5.53
CA THR A 24 -1.74 13.37 -5.64
C THR A 24 -2.84 13.88 -4.71
N ASN A 25 -2.51 14.85 -3.86
CA ASN A 25 -3.41 15.42 -2.84
C ASN A 25 -4.11 14.37 -1.96
N THR A 26 -3.43 13.26 -1.67
CA THR A 26 -3.98 12.13 -0.91
C THR A 26 -3.09 11.82 0.29
N ALA A 27 -3.70 11.56 1.45
CA ALA A 27 -3.00 11.01 2.61
C ALA A 27 -3.12 9.48 2.60
N LEU A 28 -1.99 8.77 2.54
CA LEU A 28 -1.95 7.31 2.68
C LEU A 28 -1.83 6.93 4.17
N LEU A 29 -2.89 6.31 4.72
CA LEU A 29 -2.90 5.74 6.06
C LEU A 29 -2.64 4.24 6.00
N LEU A 30 -1.57 3.78 6.64
CA LEU A 30 -1.24 2.37 6.80
C LEU A 30 -1.38 1.99 8.29
N MET A 31 -2.24 1.01 8.60
CA MET A 31 -2.43 0.47 9.94
C MET A 31 -2.04 -1.00 9.97
N SER A 32 -1.15 -1.39 10.88
CA SER A 32 -0.68 -2.77 11.00
C SER A 32 -0.11 -3.06 12.37
N SER A 33 -0.23 -4.31 12.80
CA SER A 33 0.48 -4.90 13.94
C SER A 33 1.78 -5.64 13.54
N GLY A 34 2.15 -5.60 12.25
CA GLY A 34 3.35 -6.20 11.66
C GLY A 34 3.97 -5.33 10.54
N ASN A 35 4.76 -5.93 9.63
CA ASN A 35 5.57 -5.19 8.64
C ASN A 35 5.07 -5.24 7.18
N TYR A 36 3.79 -5.58 6.95
CA TYR A 36 3.18 -5.68 5.62
C TYR A 36 3.90 -6.66 4.65
N GLY A 37 4.49 -7.73 5.20
CA GLY A 37 5.23 -8.71 4.42
C GLY A 37 6.53 -8.16 3.84
N GLY A 38 7.23 -7.32 4.61
CA GLY A 38 8.52 -6.75 4.23
C GLY A 38 8.43 -5.52 3.34
N LEU A 39 7.35 -4.73 3.45
CA LEU A 39 7.20 -3.48 2.71
C LEU A 39 8.37 -2.53 3.01
N ASN A 40 9.04 -2.06 1.97
CA ASN A 40 10.09 -1.05 2.09
C ASN A 40 9.48 0.36 2.08
N PHE A 41 9.44 1.00 3.25
CA PHE A 41 8.88 2.35 3.41
C PHE A 41 9.71 3.45 2.75
N ASP A 42 11.02 3.28 2.59
CA ASP A 42 11.84 4.30 1.95
C ASP A 42 11.56 4.37 0.45
N SER A 43 11.43 3.20 -0.20
CA SER A 43 10.97 3.13 -1.59
C SER A 43 9.56 3.69 -1.76
N LEU A 44 8.66 3.45 -0.80
CA LEU A 44 7.28 3.95 -0.85
C LEU A 44 7.24 5.49 -0.69
N LYS A 45 8.03 6.07 0.21
CA LYS A 45 8.10 7.53 0.39
C LYS A 45 8.53 8.23 -0.90
N THR A 46 9.55 7.72 -1.58
CA THR A 46 10.03 8.28 -2.86
C THR A 46 9.00 8.25 -3.98
N MET A 47 8.01 7.35 -3.91
CA MET A 47 6.93 7.29 -4.91
C MET A 47 5.76 8.23 -4.59
N ILE A 48 5.60 8.61 -3.32
CA ILE A 48 4.47 9.41 -2.84
C ILE A 48 4.83 10.90 -2.72
N MET A 49 6.09 11.21 -2.44
CA MET A 49 6.64 12.57 -2.24
C MET A 49 7.48 13.00 -3.43
#